data_AF-A0AB34JP32-F1
#
_entry.id   AF-A0AB34JP32-F1
#
_cell.length_a   1.000
_cell.length_b   1.000
_cell.length_c   1.000
_cell.angle_alpha   90.00
_cell.angle_beta   90.00
_cell.angle_gamma   90.00
#
_symmetry.space_group_name_H-M   'P 1'
#
loop_
_entity.id
_entity.type
_entity.pdbx_description
1 polymer ?
#
loop_
_entity_poly.entity_id
_entity_poly.type
_entity_poly.pdbx_seq_one_letter_code
_entity_poly.pdbx_strand_id
1 'polypeptide(L)'
;MKFADVRFLLRFDWFLAVSSAHSFETTRRESMGARSEAALARRAAKRGRTVEEERLAERKKEKERAKAKERPPPSDPPHDDAAPQPKRIAVGVDMWKARGMEAARGSGGLKRDEKAGWLCTAAVAPSGRRCGFINFAHRAECRECGAVRLAPPAAEEKEARGREAGGKTRRQERVSDPSRAWAGTAEVAASRLEENQKLREQLRVEPSLLSEEQRRRAEVLVERDARKRARKAAIKKEKLHAQQQRAARRMTVGAEGAAK
;
A
#
# COMPACT_ATOMS: atom_id res chain seq x y z
N MET A 1 17.16 21.55 70.63
CA MET A 1 17.03 20.51 69.59
C MET A 1 17.06 21.20 68.23
N LYS A 2 18.08 20.90 67.41
CA LYS A 2 18.47 21.70 66.24
C LYS A 2 17.91 21.08 64.94
N PHE A 3 17.16 21.88 64.18
CA PHE A 3 16.55 21.57 62.88
C PHE A 3 17.55 21.62 61.70
N ALA A 4 18.65 20.87 61.76
CA ALA A 4 19.71 20.95 60.74
C ALA A 4 19.76 19.79 59.72
N ASP A 5 19.09 18.66 59.95
CA ASP A 5 19.42 17.42 59.18
C ASP A 5 18.46 17.01 58.06
N VAL A 6 17.32 17.68 57.88
CA VAL A 6 16.29 17.19 56.91
C VAL A 6 16.62 17.56 55.46
N ARG A 7 17.46 18.60 55.23
CA ARG A 7 17.80 19.06 53.88
C ARG A 7 18.82 18.18 53.15
N PHE A 8 19.58 17.35 53.88
CA PHE A 8 20.61 16.50 53.27
C PHE A 8 20.02 15.23 52.65
N LEU A 9 18.94 14.70 53.24
CA LEU A 9 18.29 13.46 52.77
C LEU A 9 17.56 13.65 51.44
N LEU A 10 16.87 14.78 51.23
CA LEU A 10 16.14 15.04 49.98
C LEU A 10 17.05 15.25 48.75
N ARG A 11 18.33 15.59 48.95
CA ARG A 11 19.28 15.80 47.85
C ARG A 11 19.92 14.50 47.37
N PHE A 12 19.96 13.47 48.23
CA PHE A 12 20.51 12.16 47.89
C PHE A 12 19.55 11.33 47.02
N ASP A 13 18.23 11.41 47.27
CA ASP A 13 17.22 10.71 46.47
C ASP A 13 17.14 11.22 45.03
N TRP A 14 17.32 12.52 44.81
CA TRP A 14 17.34 13.08 43.45
C TRP A 14 18.55 12.60 42.64
N PHE A 15 19.72 12.43 43.29
CA PHE A 15 20.93 11.98 42.61
C PHE A 15 20.87 10.49 42.22
N LEU A 16 20.24 9.65 43.05
CA LEU A 16 19.98 8.25 42.74
C LEU A 16 18.92 8.09 41.63
N ALA A 17 17.89 8.94 41.60
CA ALA A 17 16.88 8.94 40.53
C ALA A 17 17.47 9.34 39.16
N VAL A 18 18.34 10.36 39.11
CA VAL A 18 19.00 10.79 37.86
C VAL A 18 20.03 9.76 37.37
N SER A 19 20.74 9.09 38.28
CA SER A 19 21.70 8.03 37.92
C SER A 19 21.02 6.77 37.37
N SER A 20 19.80 6.47 37.85
CA SER A 20 18.98 5.35 37.34
C SER A 20 18.39 5.66 35.95
N ALA A 21 18.01 6.92 35.68
CA ALA A 21 17.51 7.35 34.38
C ALA A 21 18.56 7.25 33.26
N HIS A 22 19.83 7.59 33.55
CA HIS A 22 20.92 7.44 32.56
C HIS A 22 21.27 5.99 32.24
N SER A 23 21.12 5.06 33.21
CA SER A 23 21.35 3.63 32.98
C SER A 23 20.25 2.96 32.12
N PHE A 24 19.04 3.54 32.10
CA PHE A 24 17.93 3.04 31.29
C PHE A 24 18.00 3.52 29.82
N GLU A 25 18.56 4.70 29.56
CA GLU A 25 18.74 5.21 28.19
C GLU A 25 19.88 4.51 27.43
N THR A 26 20.97 4.15 28.10
CA THR A 26 22.09 3.42 27.49
C THR A 26 21.69 2.02 27.04
N THR A 27 20.98 1.27 27.91
CA THR A 27 20.47 -0.07 27.58
C THR A 27 19.37 -0.05 26.49
N ARG A 28 18.56 1.01 26.40
CA ARG A 28 17.58 1.17 25.30
C ARG A 28 18.24 1.47 23.95
N ARG A 29 19.33 2.25 23.95
CA ARG A 29 20.11 2.53 22.73
C ARG A 29 20.85 1.28 22.23
N GLU A 30 21.41 0.50 23.13
CA GLU A 30 22.10 -0.76 22.82
C GLU A 30 21.15 -1.86 22.34
N SER A 31 19.96 -1.99 22.95
CA SER A 31 18.97 -3.00 22.53
C SER A 31 18.30 -2.70 21.18
N MET A 32 18.19 -1.43 20.78
CA MET A 32 17.79 -1.04 19.41
C MET A 32 18.92 -1.28 18.40
N GLY A 33 20.18 -1.11 18.81
CA GLY A 33 21.37 -1.42 18.00
C GLY A 33 21.53 -2.91 17.70
N ALA A 34 21.38 -3.79 18.71
CA ALA A 34 21.55 -5.24 18.55
C ALA A 34 20.51 -5.88 17.61
N ARG A 35 19.27 -5.37 17.62
CA ARG A 35 18.24 -5.78 16.63
C ARG A 35 18.54 -5.28 15.22
N SER A 36 19.28 -4.18 15.09
CA SER A 36 19.66 -3.60 13.79
C SER A 36 20.79 -4.38 13.11
N GLU A 37 21.75 -4.94 13.85
CA GLU A 37 22.88 -5.70 13.28
C GLU A 37 22.46 -7.04 12.70
N ALA A 38 21.66 -7.83 13.44
CA ALA A 38 21.13 -9.09 12.92
C ALA A 38 20.24 -8.87 11.68
N ALA A 39 19.52 -7.75 11.63
CA ALA A 39 18.72 -7.37 10.47
C ALA A 39 19.59 -6.90 9.28
N LEU A 40 20.68 -6.19 9.53
CA LEU A 40 21.68 -5.83 8.51
C LEU A 40 22.38 -7.07 7.97
N ALA A 41 22.79 -8.00 8.83
CA ALA A 41 23.41 -9.26 8.42
C ALA A 41 22.52 -10.09 7.49
N ARG A 42 21.21 -10.20 7.81
CA ARG A 42 20.25 -10.88 6.94
C ARG A 42 20.07 -10.17 5.58
N ARG A 43 20.11 -8.83 5.56
CA ARG A 43 20.03 -8.04 4.31
C ARG A 43 21.29 -8.18 3.47
N ALA A 44 22.46 -8.13 4.11
CA ALA A 44 23.76 -8.32 3.50
C ALA A 44 23.87 -9.72 2.88
N ALA A 45 23.56 -10.77 3.64
CA ALA A 45 23.54 -12.15 3.15
C ALA A 45 22.57 -12.35 1.97
N LYS A 46 21.38 -11.76 2.01
CA LYS A 46 20.40 -11.82 0.90
C LYS A 46 20.90 -11.15 -0.38
N ARG A 47 21.81 -10.19 -0.27
CA ARG A 47 22.39 -9.42 -1.38
C ARG A 47 23.79 -9.88 -1.78
N GLY A 48 24.33 -10.92 -1.12
CA GLY A 48 25.69 -11.40 -1.35
C GLY A 48 26.76 -10.36 -0.98
N ARG A 49 26.51 -9.54 0.04
CA ARG A 49 27.41 -8.46 0.51
C ARG A 49 27.85 -8.71 1.95
N THR A 50 28.94 -8.06 2.34
CA THR A 50 29.35 -8.01 3.75
C THR A 50 28.49 -7.02 4.54
N VAL A 51 28.46 -7.15 5.87
CA VAL A 51 27.70 -6.25 6.75
C VAL A 51 28.23 -4.81 6.65
N GLU A 52 29.54 -4.65 6.54
CA GLU A 52 30.25 -3.38 6.30
C GLU A 52 29.79 -2.70 5.00
N GLU A 53 29.72 -3.45 3.89
CA GLU A 53 29.26 -2.93 2.60
C GLU A 53 27.78 -2.49 2.63
N GLU A 54 26.93 -3.22 3.34
CA GLU A 54 25.51 -2.85 3.49
C GLU A 54 25.36 -1.58 4.35
N ARG A 55 26.19 -1.40 5.39
CA ARG A 55 26.25 -0.16 6.19
C ARG A 55 26.66 1.05 5.34
N LEU A 56 27.68 0.88 4.50
CA LEU A 56 28.12 1.94 3.57
C LEU A 56 27.02 2.27 2.55
N ALA A 57 26.29 1.27 2.06
CA ALA A 57 25.20 1.47 1.12
C ALA A 57 24.00 2.23 1.75
N GLU A 58 23.63 1.94 3.00
CA GLU A 58 22.58 2.70 3.70
C GLU A 58 23.02 4.15 3.96
N ARG A 59 24.27 4.38 4.41
CA ARG A 59 24.83 5.74 4.56
C ARG A 59 24.81 6.52 3.25
N LYS A 60 25.13 5.89 2.12
CA LYS A 60 25.07 6.53 0.81
C LYS A 60 23.64 6.93 0.42
N LYS A 61 22.66 6.04 0.63
CA LYS A 61 21.24 6.33 0.39
C LYS A 61 20.70 7.44 1.28
N GLU A 62 21.14 7.50 2.54
CA GLU A 62 20.76 8.56 3.47
C GLU A 62 21.30 9.91 2.99
N LYS A 63 22.56 9.97 2.55
CA LYS A 63 23.13 11.18 1.92
C LYS A 63 22.39 11.59 0.66
N GLU A 64 22.01 10.65 -0.21
CA GLU A 64 21.22 10.95 -1.41
C GLU A 64 19.82 11.46 -1.08
N ARG A 65 19.17 10.91 -0.04
CA ARG A 65 17.88 11.41 0.45
C ARG A 65 17.99 12.81 1.05
N ALA A 66 19.04 13.09 1.82
CA ALA A 66 19.30 14.42 2.34
C ALA A 66 19.48 15.43 1.19
N LYS A 67 20.30 15.08 0.18
CA LYS A 67 20.52 15.91 -1.00
C LYS A 67 19.26 16.11 -1.86
N ALA A 68 18.40 15.08 -1.96
CA ALA A 68 17.13 15.19 -2.66
C ALA A 68 16.14 16.14 -1.97
N LYS A 69 16.21 16.23 -0.62
CA LYS A 69 15.37 17.13 0.17
C LYS A 69 15.80 18.60 0.08
N GLU A 70 17.07 18.85 -0.22
CA GLU A 70 17.60 20.20 -0.47
C GLU A 70 17.36 20.71 -1.89
N ARG A 71 16.93 19.86 -2.83
CA ARG A 71 16.56 20.34 -4.17
C ARG A 71 15.25 21.13 -4.09
N PRO A 72 15.22 22.38 -4.59
CA PRO A 72 13.96 23.11 -4.72
C PRO A 72 13.01 22.32 -5.62
N PRO A 73 11.69 22.38 -5.37
CA PRO A 73 10.70 21.75 -6.23
C PRO A 73 10.89 22.27 -7.67
N PRO A 74 10.74 21.39 -8.69
CA PRO A 74 10.80 21.83 -10.07
C PRO A 74 9.75 22.94 -10.27
N SER A 75 10.20 24.09 -10.76
CA SER A 75 9.32 25.22 -11.10
C SER A 75 8.26 24.73 -12.07
N ASP A 76 7.00 25.04 -11.80
CA ASP A 76 5.90 24.71 -12.71
C ASP A 76 6.18 25.34 -14.09
N PRO A 77 5.95 24.59 -15.19
CA PRO A 77 6.14 25.14 -16.53
C PRO A 77 5.19 26.32 -16.74
N PRO A 78 5.62 27.37 -17.46
CA PRO A 78 4.78 28.51 -17.77
C PRO A 78 3.53 28.04 -18.53
N HIS A 79 2.36 28.43 -18.03
CA HIS A 79 1.09 28.24 -18.71
C HIS A 79 1.00 29.24 -19.86
N ASP A 80 1.29 28.78 -21.08
CA ASP A 80 1.03 29.57 -22.29
C ASP A 80 -0.48 29.66 -22.54
N ASP A 81 -0.99 30.89 -22.63
CA ASP A 81 -2.39 31.22 -22.95
C ASP A 81 -2.75 30.72 -24.36
N ALA A 82 -3.44 29.59 -24.44
CA ALA A 82 -3.78 28.92 -25.69
C ALA A 82 -4.93 29.63 -26.44
N ALA A 83 -4.67 29.92 -27.73
CA ALA A 83 -5.63 30.46 -28.69
C ALA A 83 -6.91 29.59 -28.84
N PRO A 84 -8.06 30.19 -29.22
CA PRO A 84 -9.33 29.49 -29.34
C PRO A 84 -9.31 28.47 -30.50
N GLN A 85 -9.38 27.19 -30.14
CA GLN A 85 -9.47 26.08 -31.10
C GLN A 85 -10.85 26.07 -31.81
N PRO A 86 -10.91 25.73 -33.12
CA PRO A 86 -12.16 25.63 -33.86
C PRO A 86 -13.07 24.55 -33.22
N LYS A 87 -14.36 24.86 -33.09
CA LYS A 87 -15.39 24.00 -32.47
C LYS A 87 -15.46 22.64 -33.20
N ARG A 88 -14.74 21.65 -32.67
CA ARG A 88 -14.76 20.28 -33.16
C ARG A 88 -16.10 19.64 -32.80
N ILE A 89 -16.80 19.11 -33.80
CA ILE A 89 -18.06 18.40 -33.63
C ILE A 89 -17.74 17.11 -32.86
N ALA A 90 -18.22 17.03 -31.61
CA ALA A 90 -17.92 15.93 -30.72
C ALA A 90 -18.93 14.78 -30.96
N VAL A 91 -18.43 13.55 -31.18
CA VAL A 91 -19.25 12.40 -31.58
C VAL A 91 -18.67 11.09 -31.03
N GLY A 92 -18.98 10.80 -29.77
CA GLY A 92 -18.60 9.53 -29.13
C GLY A 92 -19.59 9.13 -28.04
N VAL A 93 -20.01 7.86 -28.03
CA VAL A 93 -20.91 7.30 -27.02
C VAL A 93 -20.16 6.19 -26.29
N ASP A 94 -20.21 6.18 -24.96
CA ASP A 94 -19.58 5.13 -24.18
C ASP A 94 -20.18 3.76 -24.52
N MET A 95 -19.34 2.71 -24.64
CA MET A 95 -19.79 1.37 -25.02
C MET A 95 -20.84 0.80 -24.06
N TRP A 96 -20.75 1.13 -22.77
CA TRP A 96 -21.71 0.65 -21.76
C TRP A 96 -23.11 1.25 -21.96
N LYS A 97 -23.22 2.44 -22.57
CA LYS A 97 -24.51 3.03 -22.97
C LYS A 97 -25.00 2.47 -24.30
N ALA A 98 -24.09 2.25 -25.26
CA ALA A 98 -24.45 1.80 -26.60
C ALA A 98 -24.96 0.35 -26.66
N ARG A 99 -24.58 -0.52 -25.72
CA ARG A 99 -24.85 -1.98 -25.81
C ARG A 99 -26.05 -2.49 -25.01
N GLY A 100 -26.79 -1.61 -24.33
CA GLY A 100 -27.80 -2.02 -23.33
C GLY A 100 -27.14 -2.69 -22.13
N MET A 101 -27.58 -2.38 -20.91
CA MET A 101 -26.88 -2.75 -19.67
C MET A 101 -26.71 -4.26 -19.43
N GLU A 102 -27.38 -5.13 -20.18
CA GLU A 102 -27.40 -6.57 -19.93
C GLU A 102 -26.26 -7.37 -20.61
N ALA A 103 -25.78 -6.94 -21.78
CA ALA A 103 -24.75 -7.71 -22.50
C ALA A 103 -23.31 -7.53 -21.95
N ALA A 104 -23.05 -6.48 -21.16
CA ALA A 104 -21.70 -6.14 -20.70
C ALA A 104 -21.20 -7.01 -19.52
N ARG A 105 -22.12 -7.61 -18.74
CA ARG A 105 -21.76 -8.42 -17.56
C ARG A 105 -21.29 -9.84 -17.88
N GLY A 106 -21.60 -10.36 -19.08
CA GLY A 106 -21.27 -11.74 -19.48
C GLY A 106 -19.96 -11.93 -20.28
N SER A 107 -19.29 -10.85 -20.71
CA SER A 107 -18.08 -10.97 -21.55
C SER A 107 -16.83 -11.25 -20.69
N GLY A 108 -16.57 -12.54 -20.45
CA GLY A 108 -15.45 -13.06 -19.64
C GLY A 108 -14.04 -12.90 -20.24
N GLY A 109 -13.86 -12.19 -21.36
CA GLY A 109 -12.58 -12.14 -22.07
C GLY A 109 -11.94 -10.75 -22.30
N LEU A 110 -12.67 -9.65 -22.09
CA LEU A 110 -12.13 -8.31 -22.36
C LEU A 110 -11.40 -7.75 -21.14
N LYS A 111 -10.19 -7.20 -21.35
CA LYS A 111 -9.44 -6.51 -20.29
C LYS A 111 -10.23 -5.28 -19.81
N ARG A 112 -10.02 -4.87 -18.55
CA ARG A 112 -10.78 -3.78 -17.91
C ARG A 112 -10.83 -2.50 -18.76
N ASP A 113 -9.75 -2.22 -19.49
CA ASP A 113 -9.60 -1.02 -20.32
C ASP A 113 -10.36 -1.10 -21.65
N GLU A 114 -10.62 -2.31 -22.15
CA GLU A 114 -11.46 -2.56 -23.32
C GLU A 114 -12.95 -2.46 -22.98
N LYS A 115 -13.33 -2.82 -21.73
CA LYS A 115 -14.71 -2.68 -21.25
C LYS A 115 -15.13 -1.21 -21.05
N ALA A 116 -14.17 -0.32 -20.84
CA ALA A 116 -14.40 1.11 -20.63
C ALA A 116 -14.28 1.95 -21.92
N GLY A 117 -14.17 1.31 -23.08
CA GLY A 117 -14.05 1.99 -24.38
C GLY A 117 -15.29 2.80 -24.78
N TRP A 118 -15.14 3.59 -25.84
CA TRP A 118 -16.21 4.40 -26.43
C TRP A 118 -16.31 4.14 -27.94
N LEU A 119 -17.53 4.14 -28.45
CA LEU A 119 -17.82 3.94 -29.87
C LEU A 119 -17.85 5.29 -30.57
N CYS A 120 -17.09 5.42 -31.66
CA CYS A 120 -17.16 6.61 -32.49
C CYS A 120 -18.43 6.61 -33.34
N THR A 121 -19.26 7.65 -33.17
CA THR A 121 -20.53 7.82 -33.88
C THR A 121 -20.46 8.89 -34.97
N ALA A 122 -19.26 9.36 -35.33
CA ALA A 122 -19.06 10.35 -36.38
C ALA A 122 -19.69 9.86 -37.70
N ALA A 123 -20.55 10.70 -38.28
CA ALA A 123 -21.33 10.39 -39.47
C ALA A 123 -20.48 10.32 -40.76
N VAL A 124 -19.28 10.89 -40.74
CA VAL A 124 -18.43 11.03 -41.92
C VAL A 124 -17.02 10.54 -41.57
N ALA A 125 -16.77 9.25 -41.78
CA ALA A 125 -15.41 8.84 -42.12
C ALA A 125 -15.11 9.32 -43.57
N PRO A 126 -13.84 9.46 -43.99
CA PRO A 126 -13.49 9.82 -45.37
C PRO A 126 -14.15 8.93 -46.44
N SER A 127 -14.63 7.74 -46.03
CA SER A 127 -15.33 6.76 -46.85
C SER A 127 -16.86 6.97 -46.97
N GLY A 128 -17.43 8.03 -46.40
CA GLY A 128 -18.88 8.31 -46.47
C GLY A 128 -19.77 7.39 -45.61
N ARG A 129 -19.17 6.57 -44.73
CA ARG A 129 -19.89 5.71 -43.76
C ARG A 129 -19.68 6.19 -42.33
N ARG A 130 -20.58 5.79 -41.42
CA ARG A 130 -20.39 5.96 -39.97
C ARG A 130 -19.13 5.21 -39.54
N CYS A 131 -18.25 5.86 -38.77
CA CYS A 131 -16.95 5.26 -38.39
C CYS A 131 -17.13 3.98 -37.57
N GLY A 132 -17.92 4.00 -36.48
CA GLY A 132 -18.21 2.80 -35.70
C GLY A 132 -16.99 2.18 -34.99
N PHE A 133 -15.83 2.83 -35.01
CA PHE A 133 -14.63 2.32 -34.37
C PHE A 133 -14.72 2.35 -32.85
N ILE A 134 -14.27 1.28 -32.20
CA ILE A 134 -14.20 1.18 -30.73
C ILE A 134 -12.85 1.71 -30.26
N ASN A 135 -12.88 2.82 -29.52
CA ASN A 135 -11.71 3.46 -28.95
C ASN A 135 -11.53 3.11 -27.48
N PHE A 136 -10.29 3.09 -27.00
CA PHE A 136 -9.98 2.90 -25.59
C PHE A 136 -10.46 4.08 -24.73
N ALA A 137 -10.75 3.80 -23.46
CA ALA A 137 -11.27 4.77 -22.49
C ALA A 137 -10.40 6.02 -22.32
N HIS A 138 -9.08 5.90 -22.46
CA HIS A 138 -8.15 7.01 -22.27
C HIS A 138 -7.95 7.88 -23.52
N ARG A 139 -8.48 7.49 -24.68
CA ARG A 139 -8.34 8.27 -25.92
C ARG A 139 -9.39 9.38 -25.98
N ALA A 140 -8.92 10.61 -26.17
CA ALA A 140 -9.76 11.78 -26.44
C ALA A 140 -10.26 11.83 -27.89
N GLU A 141 -9.55 11.20 -28.83
CA GLU A 141 -9.87 11.21 -30.25
C GLU A 141 -10.01 9.81 -30.82
N CYS A 142 -10.87 9.66 -31.82
CA CYS A 142 -11.06 8.41 -32.53
C CYS A 142 -9.79 8.09 -33.32
N ARG A 143 -9.27 6.86 -33.16
CA ARG A 143 -8.08 6.41 -33.87
C ARG A 143 -8.23 6.44 -35.39
N GLU A 144 -9.43 6.21 -35.91
CA GLU A 144 -9.66 6.04 -37.35
C GLU A 144 -10.06 7.34 -38.05
N CYS A 145 -10.96 8.14 -37.47
CA CYS A 145 -11.46 9.36 -38.10
C CYS A 145 -11.08 10.66 -37.38
N GLY A 146 -10.34 10.61 -36.27
CA GLY A 146 -9.94 11.79 -35.50
C GLY A 146 -11.07 12.51 -34.75
N ALA A 147 -12.30 11.98 -34.78
CA ALA A 147 -13.43 12.59 -34.09
C ALA A 147 -13.20 12.64 -32.57
N VAL A 148 -13.49 13.79 -31.96
CA VAL A 148 -13.28 14.00 -30.52
C VAL A 148 -14.41 13.33 -29.74
N ARG A 149 -14.05 12.65 -28.66
CA ARG A 149 -14.99 12.04 -27.71
C ARG A 149 -15.78 13.15 -27.00
N LEU A 150 -17.10 13.04 -27.00
CA LEU A 150 -17.93 13.82 -26.08
C LEU A 150 -17.56 13.42 -24.65
N ALA A 151 -16.99 14.34 -23.88
CA ALA A 151 -16.93 14.15 -22.44
C ALA A 151 -18.37 13.90 -21.95
N PRO A 152 -18.62 12.86 -21.12
CA PRO A 152 -19.96 12.68 -20.58
C PRO A 152 -20.34 13.95 -19.81
N PRO A 153 -21.57 14.48 -19.96
CA PRO A 153 -22.01 15.70 -19.25
C PRO A 153 -21.86 15.56 -17.73
N ALA A 154 -21.84 14.33 -17.20
CA ALA A 154 -21.60 14.05 -15.79
C ALA A 154 -20.17 14.36 -15.28
N ALA A 155 -19.17 14.49 -16.17
CA ALA A 155 -17.83 14.92 -15.78
C ALA A 155 -17.77 16.44 -15.62
N GLU A 156 -18.36 17.19 -16.56
CA GLU A 156 -18.49 18.64 -16.46
C GLU A 156 -19.51 19.07 -15.39
N GLU A 157 -20.64 18.37 -15.21
CA GLU A 157 -21.57 18.64 -14.10
C GLU A 157 -20.94 18.36 -12.72
N LYS A 158 -20.04 17.37 -12.61
CA LYS A 158 -19.31 17.12 -11.37
C LYS A 158 -18.25 18.18 -11.09
N GLU A 159 -17.58 18.69 -12.13
CA GLU A 159 -16.64 19.81 -11.98
C GLU A 159 -17.38 21.14 -11.74
N ALA A 160 -18.49 21.40 -12.42
CA ALA A 160 -19.30 22.60 -12.27
C ALA A 160 -20.04 22.63 -10.91
N ARG A 161 -20.69 21.53 -10.49
CA ARG A 161 -21.20 21.42 -9.10
C ARG A 161 -20.09 21.46 -8.07
N GLY A 162 -18.89 20.99 -8.40
CA GLY A 162 -17.72 21.07 -7.52
C GLY A 162 -17.18 22.49 -7.33
N ARG A 163 -17.37 23.37 -8.32
CA ARG A 163 -16.93 24.78 -8.30
C ARG A 163 -18.00 25.74 -7.79
N GLU A 164 -19.27 25.54 -8.12
CA GLU A 164 -20.38 26.37 -7.62
C GLU A 164 -20.79 26.03 -6.19
N ALA A 165 -20.61 24.77 -5.76
CA ALA A 165 -20.68 24.42 -4.35
C ALA A 165 -19.36 24.74 -3.65
N GLY A 166 -19.01 26.04 -3.56
CA GLY A 166 -17.96 26.59 -2.70
C GLY A 166 -18.10 26.27 -1.21
N GLY A 167 -18.99 25.36 -0.83
CA GLY A 167 -18.92 24.63 0.42
C GLY A 167 -17.95 23.46 0.25
N LYS A 168 -16.72 23.63 0.74
CA LYS A 168 -15.84 22.51 1.12
C LYS A 168 -16.70 21.46 1.82
N THR A 169 -17.06 20.40 1.12
CA THR A 169 -17.77 19.31 1.78
C THR A 169 -16.83 18.81 2.86
N ARG A 170 -17.25 18.92 4.13
CA ARG A 170 -16.56 18.53 5.38
C ARG A 170 -15.97 17.10 5.36
N ARG A 171 -16.23 16.35 4.28
CA ARG A 171 -15.79 15.00 3.98
C ARG A 171 -14.41 14.94 3.31
N GLN A 172 -13.97 15.97 2.59
CA GLN A 172 -12.64 15.99 1.96
C GLN A 172 -11.54 16.58 2.85
N GLU A 173 -11.88 17.43 3.81
CA GLU A 173 -10.90 17.96 4.79
C GLU A 173 -10.57 16.94 5.91
N ARG A 174 -11.26 15.79 5.92
CA ARG A 174 -10.87 14.59 6.68
C ARG A 174 -10.08 13.62 5.79
N VAL A 175 -9.01 14.10 5.15
CA VAL A 175 -7.84 13.23 4.98
C VAL A 175 -7.29 13.04 6.39
N SER A 176 -7.89 12.10 7.11
CA SER A 176 -7.40 11.66 8.40
C SER A 176 -5.97 11.24 8.19
N ASP A 177 -5.03 12.00 8.74
CA ASP A 177 -3.63 11.60 8.83
C ASP A 177 -3.62 10.12 9.23
N PRO A 178 -3.13 9.21 8.37
CA PRO A 178 -3.10 7.79 8.67
C PRO A 178 -2.36 7.53 9.99
N SER A 179 -1.46 8.41 10.41
CA SER A 179 -0.77 8.31 11.70
C SER A 179 -1.73 8.55 12.87
N ARG A 180 -2.69 9.47 12.72
CA ARG A 180 -3.65 9.85 13.76
C ARG A 180 -4.86 8.91 13.84
N ALA A 181 -5.25 8.27 12.73
CA ALA A 181 -6.34 7.30 12.72
C ALA A 181 -6.00 6.00 13.49
N TRP A 182 -4.71 5.72 13.67
CA TRP A 182 -4.21 4.54 14.38
C TRP A 182 -3.59 4.86 15.74
N ALA A 183 -3.37 6.15 16.05
CA ALA A 183 -2.92 6.60 17.37
C ALA A 183 -3.95 6.20 18.43
N GLY A 184 -3.52 5.45 19.45
CA GLY A 184 -4.38 4.85 20.48
C GLY A 184 -4.90 3.44 20.15
N THR A 185 -5.03 3.06 18.88
CA THR A 185 -5.40 1.67 18.52
C THR A 185 -4.27 0.68 18.77
N ALA A 186 -3.01 1.13 18.70
CA ALA A 186 -1.83 0.29 18.88
C ALA A 186 -1.70 -0.24 20.31
N GLU A 187 -1.92 0.60 21.33
CA GLU A 187 -1.85 0.22 22.74
C GLU A 187 -3.02 -0.71 23.10
N VAL A 188 -4.24 -0.37 22.69
CA VAL A 188 -5.42 -1.23 22.85
C VAL A 188 -5.23 -2.57 22.12
N ALA A 189 -4.60 -2.56 20.94
CA ALA A 189 -4.27 -3.79 20.22
C ALA A 189 -3.19 -4.62 20.93
N ALA A 190 -2.15 -3.99 21.50
CA ALA A 190 -1.11 -4.68 22.25
C ALA A 190 -1.68 -5.37 23.49
N SER A 191 -2.47 -4.66 24.29
CA SER A 191 -3.16 -5.23 25.46
C SER A 191 -4.06 -6.41 25.06
N ARG A 192 -4.88 -6.25 24.02
CA ARG A 192 -5.72 -7.35 23.50
C ARG A 192 -4.89 -8.52 22.97
N LEU A 193 -3.70 -8.29 22.43
CA LEU A 193 -2.82 -9.35 21.95
C LEU A 193 -2.25 -10.17 23.12
N GLU A 194 -1.85 -9.50 24.21
CA GLU A 194 -1.39 -10.16 25.44
C GLU A 194 -2.49 -10.98 26.10
N GLU A 195 -3.71 -10.43 26.23
CA GLU A 195 -4.87 -11.17 26.73
C GLU A 195 -5.18 -12.41 25.87
N ASN A 196 -5.19 -12.25 24.55
CA ASN A 196 -5.41 -13.37 23.63
C ASN A 196 -4.25 -14.38 23.66
N GLN A 197 -3.04 -13.98 24.10
CA GLN A 197 -1.93 -14.92 24.30
C GLN A 197 -2.14 -15.72 25.59
N LYS A 198 -2.49 -15.04 26.69
CA LYS A 198 -2.82 -15.69 27.97
C LYS A 198 -3.95 -16.71 27.82
N LEU A 199 -5.03 -16.36 27.12
CA LEU A 199 -6.15 -17.28 26.87
C LEU A 199 -5.71 -18.55 26.11
N ARG A 200 -4.81 -18.44 25.13
CA ARG A 200 -4.28 -19.60 24.40
C ARG A 200 -3.40 -20.47 25.29
N GLU A 201 -2.59 -19.85 26.14
CA GLU A 201 -1.70 -20.54 27.06
C GLU A 201 -2.50 -21.26 28.16
N GLN A 202 -3.47 -20.59 28.75
CA GLN A 202 -4.40 -21.17 29.72
C GLN A 202 -5.20 -22.34 29.12
N LEU A 203 -5.72 -22.20 27.89
CA LEU A 203 -6.41 -23.32 27.21
C LEU A 203 -5.47 -24.52 27.00
N ARG A 204 -4.17 -24.28 26.78
CA ARG A 204 -3.17 -25.34 26.57
C ARG A 204 -2.78 -26.05 27.87
N VAL A 205 -2.66 -25.29 28.97
CA VAL A 205 -2.18 -25.82 30.26
C VAL A 205 -3.34 -26.36 31.09
N GLU A 206 -4.37 -25.55 31.33
CA GLU A 206 -5.47 -25.84 32.26
C GLU A 206 -6.82 -25.33 31.70
N PRO A 207 -7.42 -26.05 30.74
CA PRO A 207 -8.70 -25.64 30.16
C PRO A 207 -9.86 -25.65 31.17
N SER A 208 -9.75 -26.41 32.26
CA SER A 208 -10.74 -26.51 33.33
C SER A 208 -10.90 -25.23 34.15
N LEU A 209 -9.85 -24.40 34.25
CA LEU A 209 -9.90 -23.13 34.99
C LEU A 209 -10.53 -21.98 34.19
N LEU A 210 -10.66 -22.12 32.88
CA LEU A 210 -11.31 -21.14 32.03
C LEU A 210 -12.83 -21.25 32.16
N SER A 211 -13.51 -20.11 32.23
CA SER A 211 -14.97 -20.08 32.05
C SER A 211 -15.34 -20.63 30.68
N GLU A 212 -16.56 -21.14 30.53
CA GLU A 212 -17.01 -21.73 29.25
C GLU A 212 -16.90 -20.72 28.09
N GLU A 213 -17.23 -19.45 28.34
CA GLU A 213 -17.09 -18.37 27.35
C GLU A 213 -15.62 -18.12 26.98
N GLN A 214 -14.72 -18.05 27.96
CA GLN A 214 -13.29 -17.87 27.71
C GLN A 214 -12.69 -19.06 26.95
N ARG A 215 -13.14 -20.28 27.27
CA ARG A 215 -12.73 -21.51 26.57
C ARG A 215 -13.15 -21.45 25.10
N ARG A 216 -14.42 -21.18 24.81
CA ARG A 216 -14.93 -21.01 23.43
C ARG A 216 -14.16 -19.93 22.67
N ARG A 217 -13.89 -18.78 23.30
CA ARG A 217 -13.09 -17.71 22.71
C ARG A 217 -11.66 -18.14 22.41
N ALA A 218 -11.01 -18.86 23.33
CA ALA A 218 -9.66 -19.37 23.15
C ALA A 218 -9.59 -20.43 22.02
N GLU A 219 -10.57 -21.33 21.94
CA GLU A 219 -10.69 -22.33 20.89
C GLU A 219 -10.80 -21.70 19.50
N VAL A 220 -11.65 -20.68 19.33
CA VAL A 220 -11.77 -19.92 18.07
C VAL A 220 -10.44 -19.27 17.67
N LEU A 221 -9.67 -18.76 18.65
CA LEU A 221 -8.35 -18.18 18.38
C LEU A 221 -7.35 -19.24 17.91
N VAL A 222 -7.33 -20.41 18.54
CA VAL A 222 -6.46 -21.54 18.15
C VAL A 222 -6.83 -22.05 16.77
N GLU A 223 -8.12 -22.25 16.48
CA GLU A 223 -8.61 -22.69 15.18
C GLU A 223 -8.26 -21.68 14.07
N ARG A 224 -8.44 -20.38 14.33
CA ARG A 224 -8.01 -19.32 13.42
C ARG A 224 -6.51 -19.37 13.14
N ASP A 225 -5.69 -19.60 14.16
CA ASP A 225 -4.24 -19.69 14.01
C ASP A 225 -3.82 -20.96 13.26
N ALA A 226 -4.51 -22.08 13.47
CA ALA A 226 -4.35 -23.31 12.70
C ALA A 226 -4.66 -23.08 11.21
N ARG A 227 -5.78 -22.43 10.88
CA ARG A 227 -6.13 -22.03 9.50
C ARG A 227 -5.07 -21.13 8.88
N LYS A 228 -4.57 -20.13 9.62
CA LYS A 228 -3.49 -19.25 9.14
C LYS A 228 -2.20 -20.02 8.88
N ARG A 229 -1.82 -20.97 9.75
CA ARG A 229 -0.65 -21.84 9.56
C ARG A 229 -0.81 -22.75 8.34
N ALA A 230 -1.98 -23.39 8.19
CA ALA A 230 -2.30 -24.23 7.04
C ALA A 230 -2.23 -23.43 5.72
N ARG A 231 -2.81 -22.23 5.66
CA ARG A 231 -2.72 -21.36 4.48
C ARG A 231 -1.27 -20.98 4.15
N LYS A 232 -0.46 -20.63 5.16
CA LYS A 232 0.97 -20.33 4.95
C LYS A 232 1.75 -21.55 4.44
N ALA A 233 1.46 -22.74 4.97
CA ALA A 233 2.07 -23.99 4.52
C ALA A 233 1.68 -24.32 3.07
N ALA A 234 0.41 -24.15 2.69
CA ALA A 234 -0.07 -24.32 1.33
C ALA A 234 0.65 -23.37 0.35
N ILE A 235 0.73 -22.08 0.68
CA ILE A 235 1.46 -21.09 -0.13
C ILE A 235 2.95 -21.47 -0.26
N LYS A 236 3.58 -21.97 0.81
CA LYS A 236 4.98 -22.41 0.77
C LYS A 236 5.15 -23.63 -0.16
N LYS A 237 4.25 -24.60 -0.08
CA LYS A 237 4.24 -25.79 -0.95
C LYS A 237 4.06 -25.40 -2.42
N GLU A 238 3.11 -24.51 -2.71
CA GLU A 238 2.87 -24.00 -4.06
C GLU A 238 4.09 -23.27 -4.63
N LYS A 239 4.74 -22.42 -3.83
CA LYS A 239 5.98 -21.72 -4.25
C LYS A 239 7.11 -22.69 -4.53
N LEU A 240 7.27 -23.72 -3.71
CA LEU A 240 8.30 -24.74 -3.90
C LEU A 240 8.03 -25.56 -5.17
N HIS A 241 6.78 -25.95 -5.40
CA HIS A 241 6.38 -26.62 -6.64
C HIS A 241 6.63 -25.74 -7.88
N ALA A 242 6.26 -24.46 -7.84
CA ALA A 242 6.54 -23.52 -8.92
C ALA A 242 8.06 -23.34 -9.17
N GLN A 243 8.87 -23.37 -8.11
CA GLN A 243 10.32 -23.32 -8.22
C GLN A 243 10.88 -24.60 -8.88
N GLN A 244 10.39 -25.78 -8.50
CA GLN A 244 10.77 -27.06 -9.11
C GLN A 244 10.40 -27.10 -10.60
N GLN A 245 9.19 -26.64 -10.96
CA GLN A 245 8.78 -26.55 -12.36
C GLN A 245 9.67 -25.61 -13.18
N ARG A 246 10.07 -24.45 -12.62
CA ARG A 246 11.01 -23.53 -13.28
C ARG A 246 12.39 -24.15 -13.44
N ALA A 247 12.86 -24.91 -12.45
CA ALA A 247 14.13 -25.63 -12.53
C ALA A 247 14.09 -26.71 -13.61
N ALA A 248 13.03 -27.52 -13.65
CA ALA A 248 12.83 -28.54 -14.68
C ALA A 248 12.82 -27.94 -16.09
N ARG A 249 12.08 -26.84 -16.31
CA ARG A 249 12.06 -26.13 -17.61
C ARG A 249 13.43 -25.60 -18.04
N ARG A 250 14.27 -25.17 -17.10
CA ARG A 250 15.64 -24.73 -17.42
C ARG A 250 16.50 -25.88 -17.91
N MET A 251 16.35 -27.06 -17.32
CA MET A 251 17.09 -28.26 -17.73
C MET A 251 16.68 -28.73 -19.13
N THR A 252 15.39 -28.68 -19.47
CA THR A 252 14.91 -29.10 -20.80
C THR A 252 15.34 -28.13 -21.91
N VAL A 253 15.22 -26.82 -21.69
CA VAL A 253 15.62 -25.80 -22.69
C VAL A 253 17.13 -25.80 -22.91
N GLY A 254 17.93 -26.06 -21.87
CA GLY A 254 19.39 -26.19 -22.01
C GLY A 254 19.83 -27.39 -22.84
N ALA A 255 19.10 -28.51 -22.77
CA ALA A 255 19.38 -29.71 -23.55
C ALA A 255 19.08 -29.52 -25.04
N GLU A 256 17.96 -28.87 -25.38
CA GLU A 256 17.60 -28.56 -26.78
C GLU A 256 18.55 -27.54 -27.43
N GLY A 257 19.11 -26.62 -26.64
CA GLY A 257 20.11 -25.66 -27.09
C GLY A 257 21.50 -26.27 -27.32
N ALA A 258 21.85 -27.37 -26.64
CA ALA A 258 23.14 -28.06 -26.80
C ALA A 258 23.14 -29.10 -27.93
N ALA A 259 21.96 -29.51 -28.40
CA ALA A 259 21.80 -30.48 -29.50
C ALA A 259 21.77 -29.83 -30.89
N LYS A 260 21.87 -28.50 -30.98
CA LYS A 260 21.97 -27.73 -32.22
C LYS A 260 23.38 -27.16 -32.37
#